data_AF-A0A1B0DHY8-F1
#
_entry.id   AF-A0A1B0DHY8-F1
#
_cell.length_a   1.000
_cell.length_b   1.000
_cell.length_c   1.000
_cell.angle_alpha   90.00
_cell.angle_beta   90.00
_cell.angle_gamma   90.00
#
_symmetry.space_group_name_H-M   'P 1'
#
loop_
_entity.id
_entity.type
_entity.pdbx_description
1 polymer ?
#
loop_
_entity_poly.entity_id
_entity_poly.type
_entity_poly.pdbx_seq_one_letter_code
_entity_poly.pdbx_strand_id
1 'polypeptide(L)'
;GQLEAHDIPYYRRKQLKALHHYDEEIIREYFPLPKVLTGMLELCERMFQIRIVERPGVDTWHEDVRYFDVLDEEQPVAGFYLDLYTREDVKMQMKDNFGWTVGIRNRSSVTKTNPLSALIFNFPSPIYGKPSLLSFDDVVMLFQRFGYALQHLLTKVNYSEVAGVSNIEWDAVEVASHVMAHFLYNPTTLKEISSHYATEDPLTDAMVKSIQASRTHLAGYDLCQELYFSALDMELHARKDFWVDVMRELWPRYMTLPLEKKDAHPCSFTPIFSGDWAAAYFSHVWSQVIAADVYSAFHEASNNPEALAAVGRRFRDTFLAMGGACAPAEVFRRFRGRDPSPKALISVLGLKKFKGGGEESGKNRKMDCKNPLENLETNLEMFIENVRQIRIIVSDFQAQGQNVLNQKIQGLVTGLQEIDKLKSQVQNVHVPFEVFDYIDQGKNPQLYTKDCIDKARNKNEEVKGKIDAYRKFKANMLLELQKTFPNEMNKYRAIRGDE
;
A
#
# COMPACT_ATOMS: atom_id res chain seq x y z
N GLY A 1 -2.17 -21.30 33.61
CA GLY A 1 -3.44 -20.66 33.25
C GLY A 1 -3.66 -20.79 31.77
N GLN A 2 -4.85 -20.42 31.28
CA GLN A 2 -5.06 -20.14 29.86
C GLN A 2 -4.43 -18.78 29.54
N LEU A 3 -4.00 -18.58 28.29
CA LEU A 3 -3.43 -17.32 27.81
C LEU A 3 -4.57 -16.33 27.53
N GLU A 4 -4.49 -15.12 28.09
CA GLU A 4 -5.50 -14.07 27.91
C GLU A 4 -4.98 -12.92 27.03
N ALA A 5 -5.87 -12.04 26.54
CA ALA A 5 -5.48 -10.99 25.59
C ALA A 5 -4.41 -10.03 26.16
N HIS A 6 -4.50 -9.72 27.45
CA HIS A 6 -3.54 -8.85 28.14
C HIS A 6 -2.17 -9.51 28.38
N ASP A 7 -2.08 -10.83 28.25
CA ASP A 7 -0.81 -11.56 28.35
C ASP A 7 0.03 -11.42 27.07
N ILE A 8 -0.60 -11.17 25.92
CA ILE A 8 0.07 -11.18 24.61
C ILE A 8 1.26 -10.21 24.53
N PRO A 9 1.15 -8.91 24.89
CA PRO A 9 2.30 -8.01 24.84
C PRO A 9 3.45 -8.45 25.76
N TYR A 10 3.13 -9.05 26.92
CA TYR A 10 4.13 -9.52 27.87
C TYR A 10 4.89 -10.73 27.34
N TYR A 11 4.18 -11.77 26.88
CA TYR A 11 4.82 -12.97 26.34
C TYR A 11 5.47 -12.73 24.99
N ARG A 12 4.97 -11.81 24.15
CA ARG A 12 5.65 -11.35 22.92
C ARG A 12 7.08 -10.92 23.23
N ARG A 13 7.26 -9.98 24.17
CA ARG A 13 8.60 -9.47 24.54
C ARG A 13 9.50 -10.58 25.08
N LYS A 14 8.96 -11.44 25.96
CA LYS A 14 9.72 -12.60 26.49
C LYS A 14 10.14 -13.56 25.39
N GLN A 15 9.24 -13.90 24.47
CA GLN A 15 9.49 -14.86 23.41
C GLN A 15 10.48 -14.29 22.38
N LEU A 16 10.36 -13.00 22.04
CA LEU A 16 11.29 -12.32 21.14
C LEU A 16 12.72 -12.31 21.71
N LYS A 17 12.87 -12.00 23.01
CA LYS A 17 14.17 -12.08 23.70
C LYS A 17 14.71 -13.52 23.77
N ALA A 18 13.86 -14.50 24.09
CA ALA A 18 14.28 -15.88 24.27
C ALA A 18 14.62 -16.60 22.94
N LEU A 19 13.86 -16.37 21.87
CA LEU A 19 14.02 -17.06 20.59
C LEU A 19 14.92 -16.32 19.60
N HIS A 20 14.93 -14.99 19.65
CA HIS A 20 15.61 -14.16 18.66
C HIS A 20 16.71 -13.28 19.28
N HIS A 21 16.99 -13.43 20.57
CA HIS A 21 17.99 -12.63 21.29
C HIS A 21 17.80 -11.12 21.12
N TYR A 22 16.54 -10.69 20.95
CA TYR A 22 16.19 -9.28 20.83
C TYR A 22 16.12 -8.65 22.22
N ASP A 23 17.12 -7.83 22.54
CA ASP A 23 17.14 -7.02 23.74
C ASP A 23 17.02 -5.55 23.35
N GLU A 24 15.85 -4.97 23.62
CA GLU A 24 15.52 -3.61 23.20
C GLU A 24 16.46 -2.56 23.81
N GLU A 25 16.90 -2.75 25.05
CA GLU A 25 17.79 -1.80 25.72
C GLU A 25 19.19 -1.83 25.10
N ILE A 26 19.71 -3.02 24.76
CA ILE A 26 20.99 -3.15 24.07
C ILE A 26 20.89 -2.60 22.65
N ILE A 27 19.80 -2.89 21.93
CA ILE A 27 19.59 -2.42 20.57
C ILE A 27 19.50 -0.89 20.53
N ARG A 28 18.82 -0.28 21.50
CA ARG A 28 18.68 1.19 21.63
C ARG A 28 20.04 1.91 21.71
N GLU A 29 21.07 1.29 22.27
CA GLU A 29 22.42 1.86 22.35
C GLU A 29 23.10 2.06 20.98
N TYR A 30 22.59 1.42 19.92
CA TYR A 30 23.11 1.54 18.56
C TYR A 30 22.35 2.55 17.69
N PHE A 31 21.29 3.17 18.21
CA PHE A 31 20.50 4.16 17.48
C PHE A 31 20.54 5.55 18.13
N PRO A 32 21.73 6.17 18.28
CA PRO A 32 21.79 7.58 18.68
C PRO A 32 21.18 8.44 17.57
N LEU A 33 20.23 9.30 17.94
CA LEU A 33 19.45 10.13 17.01
C LEU A 33 20.29 10.87 15.96
N PRO A 34 21.45 11.48 16.28
CA PRO A 34 22.29 12.11 15.26
C PRO A 34 22.77 11.14 14.16
N LYS A 35 23.16 9.90 14.53
CA LYS A 35 23.60 8.88 13.57
C LYS A 35 22.45 8.40 12.69
N VAL A 36 21.28 8.17 13.30
CA VAL A 36 20.07 7.76 12.59
C VAL A 36 19.65 8.83 11.60
N LEU A 37 19.62 10.09 12.03
CA LEU A 37 19.24 11.22 11.19
C LEU A 37 20.20 11.37 10.00
N THR A 38 21.51 11.41 10.24
CA THR A 38 22.50 11.52 9.16
C THR A 38 22.38 10.36 8.17
N GLY A 39 22.32 9.12 8.63
CA GLY A 39 22.20 7.96 7.75
C GLY A 39 20.88 7.94 6.96
N MET A 40 19.77 8.40 7.57
CA MET A 40 18.49 8.54 6.87
C MET A 40 18.57 9.58 5.75
N LEU A 41 19.17 10.75 6.02
CA LEU A 41 19.34 11.80 5.02
C LEU A 41 20.24 11.32 3.87
N GLU A 42 21.39 10.71 4.16
CA GLU A 42 22.32 10.14 3.16
C GLU A 42 21.67 9.04 2.31
N LEU A 43 20.83 8.21 2.92
CA LEU A 43 20.02 7.23 2.18
C LEU A 43 19.10 7.95 1.18
N CYS A 44 18.37 8.97 1.63
CA CYS A 44 17.45 9.71 0.77
C CYS A 44 18.17 10.45 -0.37
N GLU A 45 19.32 11.07 -0.09
CA GLU A 45 20.16 11.73 -1.09
C GLU A 45 20.59 10.77 -2.20
N ARG A 46 21.11 9.57 -1.85
CA ARG A 46 21.46 8.54 -2.84
C ARG A 46 20.25 8.04 -3.61
N MET A 47 19.19 7.66 -2.89
CA MET A 47 18.03 6.99 -3.49
C MET A 47 17.28 7.91 -4.43
N PHE A 48 17.15 9.19 -4.07
CA PHE A 48 16.33 10.15 -4.80
C PHE A 48 17.16 11.17 -5.59
N GLN A 49 18.49 11.11 -5.54
CA GLN A 49 19.39 12.05 -6.25
C GLN A 49 19.04 13.50 -5.96
N ILE A 50 18.97 13.80 -4.66
CA ILE A 50 18.76 15.13 -4.10
C ILE A 50 19.89 15.43 -3.12
N ARG A 51 20.02 16.67 -2.67
CA ARG A 51 20.87 17.03 -1.52
C ARG A 51 20.02 17.65 -0.42
N ILE A 52 20.35 17.36 0.83
CA ILE A 52 19.65 17.87 2.00
C ILE A 52 20.67 18.56 2.89
N VAL A 53 20.57 19.88 2.99
CA VAL A 53 21.57 20.71 3.64
C VAL A 53 20.93 21.49 4.77
N GLU A 54 21.50 21.41 5.97
CA GLU A 54 21.08 22.25 7.08
C GLU A 54 21.39 23.71 6.78
N ARG A 55 20.40 24.59 6.99
CA ARG A 55 20.58 26.04 6.86
C ARG A 55 20.36 26.71 8.21
N PRO A 56 21.43 27.08 8.94
CA PRO A 56 21.32 27.82 10.20
C PRO A 56 20.84 29.25 9.97
N GLY A 57 20.34 29.89 11.03
CA GLY A 57 19.90 31.30 10.99
C GLY A 57 18.52 31.54 10.36
N VAL A 58 17.75 30.47 10.14
CA VAL A 58 16.32 30.56 9.78
C VAL A 58 15.50 30.76 11.05
N ASP A 59 14.47 31.61 10.99
CA ASP A 59 13.55 31.81 12.11
C ASP A 59 12.83 30.50 12.46
N THR A 60 12.89 30.12 13.74
CA THR A 60 12.27 28.92 14.30
C THR A 60 11.46 29.25 15.54
N TRP A 61 10.52 28.37 15.92
CA TRP A 61 9.72 28.53 17.14
C TRP A 61 10.42 28.03 18.41
N HIS A 62 11.60 27.42 18.28
CA HIS A 62 12.41 26.93 19.40
C HIS A 62 13.86 26.74 18.97
N GLU A 63 14.81 26.85 19.91
CA GLU A 63 16.24 26.74 19.65
C GLU A 63 16.68 25.35 19.16
N ASP A 64 16.01 24.29 19.62
CA ASP A 64 16.25 22.91 19.17
C ASP A 64 15.71 22.59 17.76
N VAL A 65 14.91 23.48 17.17
CA VAL A 65 14.34 23.26 15.85
C VAL A 65 15.39 23.54 14.80
N ARG A 66 15.63 22.55 13.94
CA ARG A 66 16.58 22.67 12.82
C ARG A 66 15.82 22.88 11.52
N TYR A 67 16.45 23.56 10.57
CA TYR A 67 15.88 23.77 9.25
C TYR A 67 16.82 23.25 8.17
N PHE A 68 16.26 22.60 7.16
CA PHE A 68 16.97 22.02 6.04
C PHE A 68 16.40 22.49 4.72
N ASP A 69 17.26 22.81 3.76
CA ASP A 69 16.90 22.95 2.35
C ASP A 69 17.07 21.62 1.63
N VAL A 70 16.15 21.34 0.71
CA VAL A 70 16.24 20.22 -0.23
C VAL A 70 16.61 20.78 -1.59
N LEU A 71 17.75 20.34 -2.12
CA LEU A 71 18.30 20.77 -3.40
C LEU A 71 18.11 19.68 -4.46
N ASP A 72 17.72 20.10 -5.66
CA ASP A 72 17.69 19.30 -6.88
C ASP A 72 18.63 19.97 -7.88
N GLU A 73 19.68 19.28 -8.33
CA GLU A 73 20.72 19.86 -9.19
C GLU A 73 21.28 21.21 -8.67
N GLU A 74 21.58 21.26 -7.35
CA GLU A 74 22.05 22.45 -6.61
C GLU A 74 21.04 23.61 -6.49
N GLN A 75 19.80 23.44 -6.98
CA GLN A 75 18.73 24.43 -6.82
C GLN A 75 17.81 24.08 -5.64
N PRO A 76 17.49 25.01 -4.73
CA PRO A 76 16.56 24.75 -3.64
C PRO A 76 15.14 24.56 -4.18
N VAL A 77 14.61 23.34 -4.02
CA VAL A 77 13.27 22.97 -4.48
C VAL A 77 12.26 22.88 -3.35
N ALA A 78 12.70 22.66 -2.11
CA ALA A 78 11.85 22.60 -0.94
C ALA A 78 12.64 22.88 0.34
N GLY A 79 11.95 22.98 1.47
CA GLY A 79 12.58 23.02 2.79
C GLY A 79 11.74 22.36 3.87
N PHE A 80 12.35 22.01 4.99
CA PHE A 80 11.62 21.48 6.12
C PHE A 80 12.23 21.84 7.47
N TYR A 81 11.37 21.98 8.47
CA TYR A 81 11.75 22.08 9.87
C TYR A 81 11.76 20.70 10.52
N LEU A 82 12.64 20.51 11.48
CA LEU A 82 12.78 19.27 12.25
C LEU A 82 12.83 19.60 13.74
N ASP A 83 11.82 19.13 14.49
CA ASP A 83 11.61 19.41 15.91
C ASP A 83 11.49 18.10 16.70
N LEU A 84 12.62 17.59 17.16
CA LEU A 84 12.77 16.17 17.54
C LEU A 84 12.44 15.87 19.00
N TYR A 85 12.70 16.82 19.90
CA TYR A 85 12.74 16.53 21.33
C TYR A 85 11.43 16.81 22.05
N THR A 86 11.20 16.03 23.10
CA THR A 86 10.13 16.26 24.07
C THR A 86 10.40 17.54 24.86
N ARG A 87 9.35 18.31 25.12
CA ARG A 87 9.37 19.51 25.94
C ARG A 87 8.11 19.49 26.79
N GLU A 88 8.25 19.00 28.02
CA GLU A 88 7.14 18.87 28.97
C GLU A 88 6.39 20.21 29.09
N ASP A 89 5.07 20.14 29.18
CA ASP A 89 4.12 21.26 29.37
C ASP A 89 3.94 22.28 28.23
N VAL A 90 4.83 22.35 27.24
CA VAL A 90 4.74 23.34 26.13
C VAL A 90 4.56 22.72 24.75
N LYS A 91 4.97 21.47 24.56
CA LYS A 91 4.79 20.74 23.30
C LYS A 91 3.71 19.68 23.47
N MET A 92 2.78 19.64 22.52
CA MET A 92 1.67 18.70 22.55
C MET A 92 2.19 17.25 22.63
N GLN A 93 1.84 16.57 23.72
CA GLN A 93 2.06 15.14 23.88
C GLN A 93 0.81 14.39 23.45
N MET A 94 0.92 13.58 22.40
CA MET A 94 -0.13 12.64 22.02
C MET A 94 0.14 11.29 22.68
N LYS A 95 -0.92 10.60 23.11
CA LYS A 95 -0.83 9.33 23.86
C LYS A 95 0.03 8.26 23.18
N ASP A 96 0.15 8.32 21.85
CA ASP A 96 0.78 7.26 21.06
C ASP A 96 2.08 7.72 20.36
N ASN A 97 2.59 8.91 20.70
CA ASN A 97 3.90 9.44 20.29
C ASN A 97 4.27 9.39 18.78
N PHE A 98 3.31 9.26 17.86
CA PHE A 98 3.51 8.93 16.43
C PHE A 98 4.36 9.87 15.55
N GLY A 99 4.89 10.96 16.13
CA GLY A 99 5.39 12.10 15.36
C GLY A 99 4.32 12.68 14.42
N TRP A 100 4.53 13.89 13.94
CA TRP A 100 3.63 14.50 12.98
C TRP A 100 4.38 15.23 11.89
N THR A 101 3.78 15.23 10.70
CA THR A 101 4.27 15.96 9.55
C THR A 101 3.21 16.97 9.16
N VAL A 102 3.59 18.24 9.10
CA VAL A 102 2.69 19.35 8.77
C VAL A 102 3.16 19.99 7.48
N GLY A 103 2.35 19.91 6.44
CA GLY A 103 2.54 20.72 5.23
C GLY A 103 2.27 22.19 5.54
N ILE A 104 3.32 23.00 5.67
CA ILE A 104 3.19 24.45 5.94
C ILE A 104 2.82 25.19 4.65
N ARG A 105 3.42 24.78 3.53
CA ARG A 105 3.19 25.41 2.23
C ARG A 105 3.26 24.36 1.12
N ASN A 106 2.29 24.39 0.21
CA ASN A 106 2.28 23.53 -0.97
C ASN A 106 3.09 24.14 -2.12
N ARG A 107 3.57 23.28 -3.03
CA ARG A 107 4.13 23.73 -4.31
C ARG A 107 3.05 24.40 -5.14
N SER A 108 3.38 25.54 -5.74
CA SER A 108 2.56 26.10 -6.81
C SER A 108 3.37 26.97 -7.73
N SER A 109 3.22 26.71 -9.03
CA SER A 109 3.81 27.52 -10.09
C SER A 109 3.09 28.87 -10.23
N VAL A 110 1.80 28.94 -9.86
CA VAL A 110 0.97 30.14 -9.94
C VAL A 110 1.42 31.16 -8.89
N THR A 111 1.61 30.71 -7.66
CA THR A 111 2.05 31.55 -6.53
C THR A 111 3.57 31.58 -6.37
N LYS A 112 4.31 30.85 -7.22
CA LYS A 112 5.77 30.69 -7.17
C LYS A 112 6.27 30.25 -5.79
N THR A 113 5.58 29.29 -5.19
CA THR A 113 5.90 28.75 -3.87
C THR A 113 6.53 27.37 -3.98
N ASN A 114 7.64 27.18 -3.26
CA ASN A 114 8.24 25.87 -3.03
C ASN A 114 7.61 25.19 -1.81
N PRO A 115 7.49 23.85 -1.79
CA PRO A 115 7.04 23.11 -0.62
C PRO A 115 7.81 23.45 0.65
N LEU A 116 7.07 23.52 1.76
CA LEU A 116 7.62 23.66 3.10
C LEU A 116 6.86 22.71 4.03
N SER A 117 7.59 21.98 4.86
CA SER A 117 7.02 21.05 5.85
C SER A 117 7.66 21.24 7.23
N ALA A 118 7.01 20.74 8.28
CA ALA A 118 7.61 20.53 9.59
C ALA A 118 7.41 19.08 10.02
N LEU A 119 8.49 18.42 10.41
CA LEU A 119 8.45 17.11 11.07
C LEU A 119 8.72 17.30 12.55
N ILE A 120 7.83 16.77 13.38
CA ILE A 120 7.83 17.05 14.80
C ILE A 120 7.63 15.75 15.57
N PHE A 121 8.47 15.49 16.56
CA PHE A 121 8.51 14.25 17.36
C PHE A 121 8.67 14.58 18.84
N ASN A 122 8.49 13.63 19.76
CA ASN A 122 8.83 13.83 21.17
C ASN A 122 9.81 12.76 21.65
N PHE A 123 10.98 12.69 21.01
CA PHE A 123 12.05 11.82 21.47
C PHE A 123 12.63 12.34 22.79
N PRO A 124 13.16 11.46 23.66
CA PRO A 124 13.83 11.90 24.89
C PRO A 124 14.96 12.87 24.55
N SER A 125 15.05 13.98 25.28
CA SER A 125 16.15 14.94 25.09
C SER A 125 17.49 14.30 25.48
N PRO A 126 18.62 14.76 24.91
CA PRO A 126 19.95 14.35 25.36
C PRO A 126 20.15 14.68 26.85
N ILE A 127 20.76 13.76 27.60
CA ILE A 127 20.97 13.89 29.06
C ILE A 127 22.46 13.68 29.37
N TYR A 128 23.07 14.59 30.15
CA TYR A 128 24.46 14.50 30.64
C TYR A 128 25.50 14.15 29.55
N GLY A 129 25.38 14.73 28.35
CA GLY A 129 26.30 14.48 27.23
C GLY A 129 26.05 13.16 26.48
N LYS A 130 25.08 12.35 26.91
CA LYS A 130 24.60 11.18 26.15
C LYS A 130 23.58 11.65 25.09
N PRO A 131 23.72 11.24 23.82
CA PRO A 131 22.73 11.58 22.80
C PRO A 131 21.38 10.94 23.12
N SER A 132 20.31 11.49 22.52
CA SER A 132 19.01 10.83 22.51
C SER A 132 19.15 9.46 21.83
N LEU A 133 18.81 8.39 22.55
CA LEU A 133 18.85 7.03 22.02
C LEU A 133 17.43 6.59 21.66
N LEU A 134 17.25 6.18 20.41
CA LEU A 134 15.95 5.79 19.87
C LEU A 134 15.70 4.30 20.08
N SER A 135 14.47 3.93 20.46
CA SER A 135 14.01 2.57 20.25
C SER A 135 13.95 2.27 18.74
N PHE A 136 13.92 1.00 18.35
CA PHE A 136 13.77 0.68 16.92
C PHE A 136 12.42 1.16 16.37
N ASP A 137 11.37 1.18 17.18
CA ASP A 137 10.05 1.71 16.79
C ASP A 137 10.10 3.23 16.54
N ASP A 138 10.87 3.98 17.33
CA ASP A 138 11.13 5.41 17.09
C ASP A 138 11.86 5.64 15.75
N VAL A 139 12.81 4.77 15.41
CA VAL A 139 13.51 4.81 14.11
C VAL A 139 12.54 4.52 12.96
N VAL A 140 11.67 3.50 13.11
CA VAL A 140 10.61 3.18 12.12
C VAL A 140 9.69 4.38 11.92
N MET A 141 9.24 5.00 13.01
CA MET A 141 8.37 6.17 12.97
C MET A 141 9.04 7.36 12.28
N LEU A 142 10.31 7.65 12.59
CA LEU A 142 11.08 8.72 11.94
C LEU A 142 11.14 8.50 10.42
N PHE A 143 11.43 7.28 9.97
CA PHE A 143 11.48 6.94 8.54
C PHE A 143 10.12 7.05 7.87
N GLN A 144 9.05 6.62 8.52
CA GLN A 144 7.69 6.74 8.00
C GLN A 144 7.30 8.22 7.79
N ARG A 145 7.50 9.05 8.82
CA ARG A 145 7.17 10.47 8.74
C ARG A 145 8.05 11.21 7.74
N PHE A 146 9.31 10.82 7.60
CA PHE A 146 10.16 11.36 6.55
C PHE A 146 9.73 10.92 5.14
N GLY A 147 9.27 9.68 4.97
CA GLY A 147 8.66 9.21 3.72
C GLY A 147 7.43 10.03 3.31
N TYR A 148 6.53 10.30 4.24
CA TYR A 148 5.40 11.19 4.05
C TYR A 148 5.85 12.61 3.67
N ALA A 149 6.83 13.17 4.38
CA ALA A 149 7.38 14.49 4.09
C ALA A 149 8.01 14.56 2.70
N LEU A 150 8.75 13.53 2.27
CA LEU A 150 9.36 13.49 0.94
C LEU A 150 8.31 13.58 -0.18
N GLN A 151 7.14 12.97 0.00
CA GLN A 151 6.05 13.06 -0.97
C GLN A 151 5.50 14.48 -1.08
N HIS A 152 5.46 15.22 0.03
CA HIS A 152 5.14 16.65 0.02
C HIS A 152 6.24 17.51 -0.61
N LEU A 153 7.51 17.23 -0.26
CA LEU A 153 8.66 18.06 -0.60
C LEU A 153 9.12 17.90 -2.06
N LEU A 154 9.03 16.70 -2.63
CA LEU A 154 9.56 16.38 -3.97
C LEU A 154 8.50 16.40 -5.09
N THR A 155 7.28 16.85 -4.77
CA THR A 155 6.22 17.01 -5.76
C THR A 155 6.66 17.91 -6.93
N LYS A 156 6.34 17.51 -8.15
CA LYS A 156 6.51 18.32 -9.37
C LYS A 156 5.19 18.92 -9.86
N VAL A 157 4.10 18.71 -9.12
CA VAL A 157 2.75 19.20 -9.45
C VAL A 157 2.66 20.72 -9.30
N ASN A 158 2.05 21.38 -10.29
CA ASN A 158 2.05 22.83 -10.47
C ASN A 158 0.96 23.60 -9.68
N TYR A 159 -0.03 22.90 -9.13
CA TYR A 159 -1.21 23.49 -8.50
C TYR A 159 -1.32 23.02 -7.05
N SER A 160 -1.50 23.96 -6.12
CA SER A 160 -1.47 23.70 -4.67
C SER A 160 -2.50 22.67 -4.22
N GLU A 161 -3.65 22.63 -4.88
CA GLU A 161 -4.81 21.79 -4.55
C GLU A 161 -4.53 20.29 -4.72
N VAL A 162 -3.55 19.96 -5.55
CA VAL A 162 -3.18 18.58 -5.91
C VAL A 162 -1.67 18.32 -5.76
N ALA A 163 -0.93 19.26 -5.17
CA ALA A 163 0.50 19.13 -4.96
C ALA A 163 0.84 18.47 -3.62
N GLY A 164 1.93 17.69 -3.64
CA GLY A 164 2.41 17.00 -2.45
C GLY A 164 1.48 15.86 -2.09
N VAL A 165 1.05 15.83 -0.84
CA VAL A 165 0.09 14.85 -0.32
C VAL A 165 -1.38 15.25 -0.56
N SER A 166 -1.64 16.45 -1.11
CA SER A 166 -2.99 16.95 -1.34
C SER A 166 -3.71 16.16 -2.43
N ASN A 167 -4.97 15.79 -2.17
CA ASN A 167 -5.86 15.09 -3.11
C ASN A 167 -5.31 13.74 -3.64
N ILE A 168 -4.43 13.10 -2.87
CA ILE A 168 -4.12 11.68 -3.05
C ILE A 168 -5.20 10.89 -2.35
N GLU A 169 -5.71 9.84 -3.00
CA GLU A 169 -6.68 8.93 -2.41
C GLU A 169 -6.14 8.39 -1.08
N TRP A 170 -7.02 8.42 -0.07
CA TRP A 170 -6.64 8.24 1.34
C TRP A 170 -5.96 6.89 1.61
N ASP A 171 -6.33 5.87 0.85
CA ASP A 171 -5.78 4.51 0.92
C ASP A 171 -4.36 4.39 0.32
N ALA A 172 -3.86 5.41 -0.37
CA ALA A 172 -2.53 5.45 -0.96
C ALA A 172 -1.57 6.47 -0.30
N VAL A 173 -2.05 7.34 0.59
CA VAL A 173 -1.28 8.46 1.12
C VAL A 173 -0.07 8.01 1.98
N GLU A 174 -0.14 6.85 2.62
CA GLU A 174 0.92 6.31 3.48
C GLU A 174 1.91 5.37 2.75
N VAL A 175 1.78 5.21 1.43
CA VAL A 175 2.65 4.29 0.66
C VAL A 175 4.12 4.69 0.76
N ALA A 176 4.44 5.97 0.63
CA ALA A 176 5.82 6.45 0.72
C ALA A 176 6.40 6.24 2.13
N SER A 177 5.60 6.46 3.17
CA SER A 177 5.94 6.20 4.57
C SER A 177 6.35 4.74 4.77
N HIS A 178 5.51 3.80 4.31
CA HIS A 178 5.79 2.38 4.47
C HIS A 178 6.99 1.92 3.64
N VAL A 179 7.18 2.43 2.42
CA VAL A 179 8.37 2.13 1.60
C VAL A 179 9.66 2.53 2.33
N MET A 180 9.70 3.72 2.94
CA MET A 180 10.85 4.14 3.74
C MET A 180 11.11 3.19 4.92
N ALA A 181 10.06 2.75 5.63
CA ALA A 181 10.19 1.80 6.73
C ALA A 181 10.75 0.42 6.28
N HIS A 182 10.50 -0.01 5.04
CA HIS A 182 11.05 -1.27 4.55
C HIS A 182 12.58 -1.28 4.47
N PHE A 183 13.22 -0.13 4.20
CA PHE A 183 14.68 -0.03 4.14
C PHE A 183 15.36 -0.33 5.47
N LEU A 184 14.68 -0.11 6.61
CA LEU A 184 15.22 -0.41 7.94
C LEU A 184 15.47 -1.91 8.17
N TYR A 185 14.91 -2.77 7.33
CA TYR A 185 15.13 -4.21 7.40
C TYR A 185 16.16 -4.69 6.38
N ASN A 186 16.77 -3.78 5.61
CA ASN A 186 17.94 -4.07 4.79
C ASN A 186 19.19 -4.05 5.68
N PRO A 187 20.03 -5.12 5.70
CA PRO A 187 21.23 -5.18 6.52
C PRO A 187 22.21 -4.01 6.29
N THR A 188 22.36 -3.58 5.05
CA THR A 188 23.27 -2.48 4.68
C THR A 188 22.75 -1.16 5.25
N THR A 189 21.48 -0.83 4.97
CA THR A 189 20.88 0.40 5.50
C THR A 189 20.88 0.41 7.03
N LEU A 190 20.51 -0.71 7.66
CA LEU A 190 20.48 -0.79 9.12
C LEU A 190 21.85 -0.51 9.75
N LYS A 191 22.94 -0.98 9.14
CA LYS A 191 24.31 -0.66 9.56
C LYS A 191 24.74 0.78 9.24
N GLU A 192 24.28 1.35 8.13
CA GLU A 192 24.59 2.74 7.75
C GLU A 192 24.00 3.75 8.77
N ILE A 193 22.81 3.45 9.31
CA ILE A 193 22.06 4.33 10.22
C ILE A 193 22.33 4.07 11.70
N SER A 194 23.20 3.11 12.04
CA SER A 194 23.45 2.68 13.42
C SER A 194 24.94 2.65 13.75
N SER A 195 25.25 2.88 15.02
CA SER A 195 26.57 2.71 15.62
C SER A 195 26.41 2.82 17.13
N HIS A 196 27.14 2.02 17.89
CA HIS A 196 27.08 2.11 19.35
C HIS A 196 27.46 3.52 19.82
N TYR A 197 26.63 4.12 20.67
CA TYR A 197 26.74 5.55 21.00
C TYR A 197 28.07 5.95 21.69
N ALA A 198 28.74 5.01 22.37
CA ALA A 198 29.97 5.28 23.12
C ALA A 198 31.24 4.73 22.46
N THR A 199 31.15 3.60 21.75
CA THR A 199 32.32 2.93 21.15
C THR A 199 32.39 3.09 19.65
N GLU A 200 31.33 3.60 19.02
CA GLU A 200 31.17 3.70 17.56
C GLU A 200 31.17 2.35 16.84
N ASP A 201 31.13 1.24 17.58
CA ASP A 201 31.11 -0.11 17.00
C ASP A 201 29.87 -0.29 16.11
N PRO A 202 30.02 -0.95 14.94
CA PRO A 202 28.91 -1.20 14.05
C PRO A 202 27.94 -2.22 14.66
N LEU A 203 26.67 -2.13 14.24
CA LEU A 203 25.67 -3.13 14.59
C LEU A 203 26.08 -4.52 14.06
N THR A 204 26.11 -5.50 14.95
CA THR A 204 26.56 -6.86 14.61
C THR A 204 25.54 -7.59 13.72
N ASP A 205 26.00 -8.57 12.93
CA ASP A 205 25.11 -9.38 12.09
C ASP A 205 24.06 -10.16 12.91
N ALA A 206 24.39 -10.51 14.15
CA ALA A 206 23.46 -11.15 15.07
C ALA A 206 22.32 -10.20 15.47
N MET A 207 22.63 -8.95 15.78
CA MET A 207 21.63 -7.92 16.11
C MET A 207 20.79 -7.56 14.89
N VAL A 208 21.39 -7.46 13.70
CA VAL A 208 20.65 -7.26 12.43
C VAL A 208 19.61 -8.37 12.24
N LYS A 209 20.01 -9.64 12.38
CA LYS A 209 19.08 -10.78 12.27
C LYS A 209 17.99 -10.74 13.34
N SER A 210 18.33 -10.30 14.55
CA SER A 210 17.38 -10.15 15.65
C SER A 210 16.30 -9.11 15.32
N ILE A 211 16.69 -7.95 14.81
CA ILE A 211 15.78 -6.88 14.36
C ILE A 211 14.94 -7.35 13.16
N GLN A 212 15.51 -8.09 12.22
CA GLN A 212 14.73 -8.66 11.12
C GLN A 212 13.70 -9.69 11.62
N ALA A 213 14.05 -10.49 12.62
CA ALA A 213 13.14 -11.47 13.21
C ALA A 213 11.97 -10.81 13.94
N SER A 214 12.19 -9.66 14.60
CA SER A 214 11.11 -8.93 15.27
C SER A 214 9.99 -8.52 14.33
N ARG A 215 10.31 -8.18 13.07
CA ARG A 215 9.33 -7.87 12.02
C ARG A 215 8.32 -9.00 11.76
N THR A 216 8.82 -10.23 11.76
CA THR A 216 8.01 -11.42 11.41
C THR A 216 7.40 -12.10 12.64
N HIS A 217 7.86 -11.72 13.83
CA HIS A 217 7.41 -12.31 15.07
C HIS A 217 5.97 -11.88 15.38
N LEU A 218 5.05 -12.85 15.44
CA LEU A 218 3.60 -12.63 15.59
C LEU A 218 2.95 -11.78 14.48
N ALA A 219 3.61 -11.58 13.33
CA ALA A 219 3.09 -10.78 12.22
C ALA A 219 1.72 -11.24 11.71
N GLY A 220 1.42 -12.54 11.80
CA GLY A 220 0.10 -13.08 11.45
C GLY A 220 -1.00 -12.66 12.44
N TYR A 221 -0.68 -12.63 13.74
CA TYR A 221 -1.60 -12.14 14.77
C TYR A 221 -1.85 -10.63 14.58
N ASP A 222 -0.79 -9.86 14.32
CA ASP A 222 -0.89 -8.41 14.10
C ASP A 222 -1.71 -8.10 12.84
N LEU A 223 -1.47 -8.81 11.75
CA LEU A 223 -2.26 -8.65 10.53
C LEU A 223 -3.74 -9.02 10.75
N CYS A 224 -4.03 -10.08 11.50
CA CYS A 224 -5.41 -10.41 11.86
C CYS A 224 -6.09 -9.29 12.66
N GLN A 225 -5.37 -8.67 13.60
CA GLN A 225 -5.88 -7.56 14.40
C GLN A 225 -6.16 -6.32 13.52
N GLU A 226 -5.27 -5.97 12.60
CA GLU A 226 -5.50 -4.87 11.65
C GLU A 226 -6.68 -5.15 10.70
N LEU A 227 -6.80 -6.40 10.21
CA LEU A 227 -7.93 -6.82 9.39
C LEU A 227 -9.25 -6.81 10.17
N TYR A 228 -9.23 -7.17 11.46
CA TYR A 228 -10.37 -7.05 12.35
C TYR A 228 -10.83 -5.60 12.48
N PHE A 229 -9.93 -4.67 12.79
CA PHE A 229 -10.26 -3.25 12.92
C PHE A 229 -10.77 -2.66 11.60
N SER A 230 -10.17 -3.07 10.48
CA SER A 230 -10.61 -2.68 9.14
C SER A 230 -12.03 -3.17 8.84
N ALA A 231 -12.34 -4.42 9.18
CA ALA A 231 -13.68 -4.99 8.98
C ALA A 231 -14.70 -4.35 9.93
N LEU A 232 -14.32 -4.14 11.19
CA LEU A 232 -15.18 -3.48 12.19
C LEU A 232 -15.57 -2.08 11.74
N ASP A 233 -14.62 -1.27 11.28
CA ASP A 233 -14.88 0.07 10.72
C ASP A 233 -15.89 0.02 9.57
N MET A 234 -15.64 -0.83 8.57
CA MET A 234 -16.51 -0.96 7.40
C MET A 234 -17.94 -1.41 7.79
N GLU A 235 -18.06 -2.38 8.69
CA GLU A 235 -19.36 -2.90 9.13
C GLU A 235 -20.14 -1.89 9.98
N LEU A 236 -19.48 -1.15 10.86
CA LEU A 236 -20.09 -0.08 11.64
C LEU A 236 -20.63 1.06 10.75
N HIS A 237 -19.95 1.35 9.64
CA HIS A 237 -20.39 2.38 8.68
C HIS A 237 -21.38 1.88 7.62
N ALA A 238 -21.51 0.56 7.44
CA ALA A 238 -22.44 -0.03 6.48
C ALA A 238 -23.79 -0.45 7.10
N ARG A 239 -23.80 -0.81 8.39
CA ARG A 239 -24.96 -1.39 9.09
C ARG A 239 -25.56 -0.41 10.09
N LYS A 240 -26.77 -0.73 10.56
CA LYS A 240 -27.48 0.01 11.62
C LYS A 240 -27.59 -0.77 12.94
N ASP A 241 -26.96 -1.94 13.00
CA ASP A 241 -26.97 -2.78 14.20
C ASP A 241 -26.23 -2.10 15.34
N PHE A 242 -26.52 -2.50 16.58
CA PHE A 242 -25.79 -1.99 17.73
C PHE A 242 -24.34 -2.50 17.69
N TRP A 243 -23.37 -1.62 17.95
CA TRP A 243 -21.93 -1.91 17.75
C TRP A 243 -21.44 -3.17 18.49
N VAL A 244 -22.05 -3.51 19.62
CA VAL A 244 -21.72 -4.72 20.39
C VAL A 244 -22.00 -5.99 19.59
N ASP A 245 -23.09 -6.01 18.83
CA ASP A 245 -23.49 -7.17 18.04
C ASP A 245 -22.54 -7.37 16.85
N VAL A 246 -22.17 -6.28 16.18
CA VAL A 246 -21.16 -6.28 15.10
C VAL A 246 -19.80 -6.76 15.63
N MET A 247 -19.34 -6.22 16.76
CA MET A 247 -18.10 -6.63 17.41
C MET A 247 -18.08 -8.13 17.74
N ARG A 248 -19.14 -8.64 18.36
CA ARG A 248 -19.26 -10.07 18.73
C ARG A 248 -19.32 -10.99 17.52
N GLU A 249 -19.94 -10.54 16.42
CA GLU A 249 -19.99 -11.29 15.18
C GLU A 249 -18.61 -11.39 14.50
N LEU A 250 -17.87 -10.28 14.45
CA LEU A 250 -16.60 -10.19 13.75
C LEU A 250 -15.44 -10.80 14.51
N TRP A 251 -15.36 -10.57 15.83
CA TRP A 251 -14.21 -10.98 16.64
C TRP A 251 -13.72 -12.43 16.38
N PRO A 252 -14.58 -13.48 16.44
CA PRO A 252 -14.12 -14.86 16.24
C PRO A 252 -13.69 -15.18 14.80
N ARG A 253 -13.96 -14.30 13.81
CA ARG A 253 -13.50 -14.49 12.41
C ARG A 253 -12.04 -14.10 12.21
N TYR A 254 -11.52 -13.20 13.05
CA TYR A 254 -10.19 -12.62 12.91
C TYR A 254 -9.28 -12.95 14.09
N MET A 255 -9.82 -12.96 15.31
CA MET A 255 -9.04 -13.12 16.53
C MET A 255 -9.06 -14.57 17.02
N THR A 256 -7.90 -15.05 17.49
CA THR A 256 -7.74 -16.42 18.00
C THR A 256 -8.11 -16.57 19.47
N LEU A 257 -8.07 -15.48 20.24
CA LEU A 257 -8.44 -15.43 21.65
C LEU A 257 -9.92 -15.05 21.80
N PRO A 258 -10.62 -15.55 22.83
CA PRO A 258 -12.00 -15.17 23.08
C PRO A 258 -12.12 -13.66 23.37
N LEU A 259 -13.25 -13.08 22.96
CA LEU A 259 -13.59 -11.69 23.29
C LEU A 259 -13.87 -11.58 24.79
N GLU A 260 -13.25 -10.59 25.44
CA GLU A 260 -13.50 -10.32 26.85
C GLU A 260 -14.93 -9.82 27.08
N LYS A 261 -15.59 -10.31 28.14
CA LYS A 261 -17.02 -10.00 28.39
C LYS A 261 -17.32 -8.51 28.53
N LYS A 262 -16.34 -7.73 28.98
CA LYS A 262 -16.42 -6.28 29.21
C LYS A 262 -15.66 -5.47 28.16
N ASP A 263 -15.24 -6.11 27.07
CA ASP A 263 -14.55 -5.40 26.01
C ASP A 263 -15.47 -4.35 25.37
N ALA A 264 -14.95 -3.13 25.28
CA ALA A 264 -15.60 -1.98 24.67
C ALA A 264 -14.59 -1.16 23.86
N HIS A 265 -13.56 -1.80 23.30
CA HIS A 265 -12.53 -1.13 22.49
C HIS A 265 -13.09 -0.25 21.35
N PRO A 266 -14.27 -0.50 20.73
CA PRO A 266 -14.83 0.44 19.76
C PRO A 266 -15.06 1.83 20.36
N CYS A 267 -15.42 1.93 21.65
CA CYS A 267 -15.62 3.20 22.33
C CYS A 267 -14.32 4.01 22.54
N SER A 268 -13.16 3.40 22.31
CA SER A 268 -11.84 4.04 22.32
C SER A 268 -11.18 4.07 20.94
N PHE A 269 -11.92 3.74 19.87
CA PHE A 269 -11.37 3.62 18.53
C PHE A 269 -11.30 4.99 17.82
N THR A 270 -10.50 5.90 18.38
CA THR A 270 -10.33 7.29 17.95
C THR A 270 -10.18 7.47 16.43
N PRO A 271 -9.37 6.67 15.69
CA PRO A 271 -9.15 6.89 14.25
C PRO A 271 -10.42 7.01 13.41
N ILE A 272 -11.46 6.22 13.72
CA ILE A 272 -12.68 6.14 12.92
C ILE A 272 -13.82 7.03 13.44
N PHE A 273 -13.73 7.51 14.68
CA PHE A 273 -14.79 8.31 15.32
C PHE A 273 -14.45 9.80 15.45
N SER A 274 -13.20 10.11 15.74
CA SER A 274 -12.74 11.50 15.90
C SER A 274 -11.43 11.79 15.16
N GLY A 275 -11.00 10.88 14.30
CA GLY A 275 -9.92 11.07 13.34
C GLY A 275 -10.43 11.03 11.90
N ASP A 276 -9.50 10.93 10.96
CA ASP A 276 -9.76 11.02 9.52
C ASP A 276 -9.96 9.65 8.84
N TRP A 277 -10.16 8.57 9.60
CA TRP A 277 -10.17 7.19 9.08
C TRP A 277 -11.55 6.52 9.07
N ALA A 278 -12.63 7.29 9.25
CA ALA A 278 -13.99 6.77 9.20
C ALA A 278 -14.30 6.09 7.85
N ALA A 279 -14.72 4.83 7.88
CA ALA A 279 -14.93 3.99 6.70
C ALA A 279 -13.70 3.87 5.78
N ALA A 280 -12.50 4.04 6.36
CA ALA A 280 -11.24 4.06 5.65
C ALA A 280 -10.09 3.39 6.43
N TYR A 281 -10.34 2.76 7.57
CA TYR A 281 -9.27 2.17 8.39
C TYR A 281 -8.48 1.07 7.65
N PHE A 282 -9.12 0.39 6.69
CA PHE A 282 -8.46 -0.59 5.81
C PHE A 282 -7.27 -0.03 5.02
N SER A 283 -7.21 1.30 4.87
CA SER A 283 -6.12 2.04 4.23
C SER A 283 -4.75 1.74 4.84
N HIS A 284 -4.68 1.45 6.15
CA HIS A 284 -3.43 1.07 6.81
C HIS A 284 -2.85 -0.23 6.26
N VAL A 285 -3.68 -1.26 6.04
CA VAL A 285 -3.24 -2.53 5.45
C VAL A 285 -3.06 -2.39 3.93
N TRP A 286 -3.94 -1.64 3.27
CA TRP A 286 -3.88 -1.44 1.82
C TRP A 286 -2.59 -0.74 1.37
N SER A 287 -2.22 0.34 2.05
CA SER A 287 -0.97 1.05 1.79
C SER A 287 0.27 0.18 2.06
N GLN A 288 0.24 -0.69 3.08
CA GLN A 288 1.31 -1.68 3.33
C GLN A 288 1.41 -2.72 2.19
N VAL A 289 0.29 -3.19 1.63
CA VAL A 289 0.29 -4.08 0.46
C VAL A 289 1.01 -3.42 -0.71
N ILE A 290 0.64 -2.19 -1.02
CA ILE A 290 1.23 -1.42 -2.11
C ILE A 290 2.73 -1.17 -1.84
N ALA A 291 3.07 -0.71 -0.65
CA ALA A 291 4.44 -0.39 -0.27
C ALA A 291 5.36 -1.61 -0.30
N ALA A 292 4.89 -2.79 0.13
CA ALA A 292 5.67 -4.02 0.05
C ALA A 292 5.98 -4.41 -1.41
N ASP A 293 5.01 -4.23 -2.32
CA ASP A 293 5.21 -4.51 -3.74
C ASP A 293 6.10 -3.46 -4.42
N VAL A 294 6.00 -2.19 -4.01
CA VAL A 294 6.94 -1.15 -4.43
C VAL A 294 8.36 -1.48 -3.96
N TYR A 295 8.52 -1.83 -2.69
CA TYR A 295 9.81 -2.20 -2.11
C TYR A 295 10.41 -3.46 -2.76
N SER A 296 9.58 -4.39 -3.22
CA SER A 296 10.06 -5.58 -3.95
C SER A 296 10.91 -5.21 -5.17
N ALA A 297 10.61 -4.11 -5.87
CA ALA A 297 11.41 -3.64 -7.01
C ALA A 297 12.81 -3.16 -6.58
N PHE A 298 12.94 -2.57 -5.39
CA PHE A 298 14.26 -2.21 -4.83
C PHE A 298 15.04 -3.45 -4.43
N HIS A 299 14.36 -4.46 -3.86
CA HIS A 299 14.98 -5.73 -3.52
C HIS A 299 15.47 -6.48 -4.77
N GLU A 300 14.67 -6.55 -5.83
CA GLU A 300 15.02 -7.12 -7.13
C GLU A 300 16.28 -6.45 -7.74
N ALA A 301 16.44 -5.14 -7.55
CA ALA A 301 17.56 -4.36 -8.06
C ALA A 301 18.80 -4.31 -7.13
N SER A 302 18.72 -4.87 -5.92
CA SER A 302 19.72 -4.66 -4.86
C SER A 302 21.15 -5.13 -5.19
N ASN A 303 21.28 -6.09 -6.11
CA ASN A 303 22.59 -6.60 -6.55
C ASN A 303 23.27 -5.75 -7.63
N ASN A 304 22.62 -4.70 -8.14
CA ASN A 304 23.17 -3.82 -9.16
C ASN A 304 22.95 -2.34 -8.78
N PRO A 305 24.00 -1.59 -8.44
CA PRO A 305 23.89 -0.18 -8.03
C PRO A 305 23.20 0.73 -9.06
N GLU A 306 23.43 0.50 -10.37
CA GLU A 306 22.81 1.29 -11.43
C GLU A 306 21.31 0.99 -11.52
N ALA A 307 20.93 -0.29 -11.41
CA ALA A 307 19.53 -0.69 -11.37
C ALA A 307 18.83 -0.12 -10.13
N LEU A 308 19.48 -0.18 -8.96
CA LEU A 308 18.94 0.38 -7.72
C LEU A 308 18.72 1.89 -7.83
N ALA A 309 19.69 2.62 -8.39
CA ALA A 309 19.55 4.06 -8.66
C ALA A 309 18.43 4.36 -9.66
N ALA A 310 18.22 3.51 -10.68
CA ALA A 310 17.12 3.64 -11.63
C ALA A 310 15.75 3.38 -10.97
N VAL A 311 15.63 2.43 -10.05
CA VAL A 311 14.42 2.21 -9.25
C VAL A 311 14.16 3.41 -8.33
N GLY A 312 15.20 3.94 -7.68
CA GLY A 312 15.12 5.14 -6.85
C GLY A 312 14.59 6.37 -7.59
N ARG A 313 15.17 6.68 -8.77
CA ARG A 313 14.64 7.74 -9.66
C ARG A 313 13.20 7.49 -10.04
N ARG A 314 12.86 6.26 -10.42
CA ARG A 314 11.49 5.93 -10.82
C ARG A 314 10.49 6.12 -9.67
N PHE A 315 10.88 5.78 -8.43
CA PHE A 315 10.04 6.02 -7.26
C PHE A 315 9.86 7.53 -7.01
N ARG A 316 10.95 8.31 -7.09
CA ARG A 316 10.91 9.77 -7.01
C ARG A 316 9.98 10.37 -8.07
N ASP A 317 10.15 10.01 -9.34
CA ASP A 317 9.39 10.57 -10.46
C ASP A 317 7.94 10.08 -10.56
N THR A 318 7.55 9.09 -9.75
CA THR A 318 6.17 8.60 -9.65
C THR A 318 5.57 8.99 -8.30
N PHE A 319 5.77 8.17 -7.26
CA PHE A 319 5.14 8.33 -5.96
C PHE A 319 5.42 9.68 -5.29
N LEU A 320 6.62 10.24 -5.45
CA LEU A 320 6.99 11.50 -4.80
C LEU A 320 6.68 12.73 -5.66
N ALA A 321 6.67 12.60 -6.99
CA ALA A 321 6.54 13.73 -7.92
C ALA A 321 5.10 14.02 -8.36
N MET A 322 4.23 13.01 -8.42
CA MET A 322 2.94 13.12 -9.14
C MET A 322 1.78 13.68 -8.31
N GLY A 323 1.91 13.71 -6.98
CA GLY A 323 0.88 14.21 -6.05
C GLY A 323 -0.52 13.66 -6.33
N GLY A 324 -1.54 14.43 -5.98
CA GLY A 324 -2.95 14.13 -6.28
C GLY A 324 -3.38 14.46 -7.72
N ALA A 325 -2.44 14.79 -8.60
CA ALA A 325 -2.72 15.08 -10.01
C ALA A 325 -2.86 13.81 -10.86
N CYS A 326 -2.53 12.64 -10.29
CA CYS A 326 -2.64 11.36 -10.96
C CYS A 326 -3.16 10.30 -9.99
N ALA A 327 -4.13 9.50 -10.44
CA ALA A 327 -4.68 8.41 -9.66
C ALA A 327 -3.57 7.44 -9.21
N PRO A 328 -3.50 7.03 -7.92
CA PRO A 328 -2.47 6.17 -7.37
C PRO A 328 -2.33 4.82 -8.07
N ALA A 329 -3.41 4.26 -8.60
CA ALA A 329 -3.36 3.05 -9.41
C ALA A 329 -2.52 3.24 -10.69
N GLU A 330 -2.61 4.41 -11.31
CA GLU A 330 -1.79 4.78 -12.47
C GLU A 330 -0.35 5.09 -12.06
N VAL A 331 -0.13 5.80 -10.94
CA VAL A 331 1.21 6.02 -10.36
C VAL A 331 1.92 4.68 -10.13
N PHE A 332 1.20 3.71 -9.54
CA PHE A 332 1.70 2.38 -9.31
C PHE A 332 2.05 1.65 -10.61
N ARG A 333 1.19 1.70 -11.64
CA ARG A 333 1.48 1.07 -12.95
C ARG A 333 2.68 1.70 -13.64
N ARG A 334 2.87 3.02 -13.55
CA ARG A 334 4.07 3.70 -14.06
C ARG A 334 5.33 3.24 -13.34
N PHE A 335 5.23 2.94 -12.05
CA PHE A 335 6.36 2.45 -11.26
C PHE A 335 6.64 0.95 -11.47
N ARG A 336 5.63 0.08 -11.39
CA ARG A 336 5.76 -1.39 -11.42
C ARG A 336 5.57 -2.02 -12.79
N GLY A 337 4.87 -1.37 -13.72
CA GLY A 337 4.45 -1.93 -15.01
C GLY A 337 3.25 -2.88 -14.95
N ARG A 338 2.59 -3.01 -13.79
CA ARG A 338 1.45 -3.90 -13.54
C ARG A 338 0.61 -3.40 -12.34
N ASP A 339 -0.51 -4.05 -12.07
CA ASP A 339 -1.32 -3.83 -10.85
C ASP A 339 -0.65 -4.41 -9.58
N PRO A 340 -1.01 -3.91 -8.38
CA PRO A 340 -0.44 -4.34 -7.10
C PRO A 340 -0.80 -5.79 -6.75
N SER A 341 0.10 -6.44 -6.02
CA SER A 341 -0.05 -7.84 -5.58
C SER A 341 0.16 -7.99 -4.07
N PRO A 342 -0.77 -8.63 -3.34
CA PRO A 342 -0.61 -8.87 -1.90
C PRO A 342 0.51 -9.86 -1.57
N LYS A 343 1.04 -10.58 -2.58
CA LYS A 343 2.11 -11.58 -2.39
C LYS A 343 3.36 -10.97 -1.76
N ALA A 344 3.68 -9.72 -2.06
CA ALA A 344 4.85 -9.04 -1.51
C ALA A 344 4.72 -8.85 0.01
N LEU A 345 3.56 -8.37 0.49
CA LEU A 345 3.31 -8.21 1.93
C LEU A 345 3.35 -9.56 2.64
N ILE A 346 2.67 -10.58 2.11
CA ILE A 346 2.67 -11.95 2.65
C ILE A 346 4.12 -12.46 2.80
N SER A 347 4.95 -12.27 1.77
CA SER A 347 6.35 -12.67 1.80
C SER A 347 7.16 -11.92 2.84
N VAL A 348 6.99 -10.59 2.93
CA VAL A 348 7.71 -9.74 3.88
C VAL A 348 7.35 -10.06 5.33
N LEU A 349 6.09 -10.41 5.60
CA LEU A 349 5.63 -10.83 6.93
C LEU A 349 6.00 -12.28 7.25
N GLY A 350 6.67 -13.00 6.33
CA GLY A 350 7.05 -14.39 6.53
C GLY A 350 5.87 -15.37 6.56
N LEU A 351 4.70 -14.94 6.08
CA LEU A 351 3.48 -15.74 6.09
C LEU A 351 3.53 -16.76 4.94
N LYS A 352 3.54 -18.04 5.28
CA LYS A 352 3.51 -19.12 4.27
C LYS A 352 2.09 -19.57 4.03
N LYS A 353 1.76 -19.92 2.78
CA LYS A 353 0.50 -20.61 2.46
C LYS A 353 0.45 -21.90 3.31
N PHE A 354 -0.57 -22.03 4.16
CA PHE A 354 -0.76 -23.22 4.97
C PHE A 354 -0.89 -24.42 4.02
N LYS A 355 0.13 -25.29 3.98
CA LYS A 355 -0.02 -26.62 3.40
C LYS A 355 -0.68 -27.45 4.48
N GLY A 356 -1.98 -27.69 4.35
CA GLY A 356 -2.78 -28.41 5.34
C GLY A 356 -2.09 -29.65 5.86
N GLY A 357 -1.91 -29.73 7.18
CA GLY A 357 -1.39 -30.91 7.87
C GLY A 357 -2.21 -31.14 9.13
N GLY A 358 -2.97 -32.24 9.13
CA GLY A 358 -3.55 -32.82 10.34
C GLY A 358 -5.03 -33.20 10.27
N GLU A 359 -5.41 -34.13 9.39
CA GLU A 359 -6.48 -35.08 9.73
C GLU A 359 -5.88 -36.19 10.60
N GLU A 360 -6.66 -36.61 11.58
CA GLU A 360 -6.31 -37.51 12.66
C GLU A 360 -5.92 -38.93 12.20
N SER A 361 -5.16 -39.58 13.08
CA SER A 361 -4.85 -41.00 13.16
C SER A 361 -5.86 -41.96 12.50
N GLY A 362 -5.45 -42.58 11.39
CA GLY A 362 -6.22 -43.67 10.77
C GLY A 362 -5.50 -44.37 9.62
N LYS A 363 -4.70 -45.40 9.95
CA LYS A 363 -4.31 -46.58 9.13
C LYS A 363 -4.01 -46.37 7.62
N ASN A 364 -2.75 -46.63 7.27
CA ASN A 364 -2.29 -47.31 6.05
C ASN A 364 -3.22 -47.21 4.81
N ARG A 365 -2.96 -46.25 3.92
CA ARG A 365 -3.20 -46.43 2.48
C ARG A 365 -2.11 -45.74 1.67
N LYS A 366 -1.35 -46.54 0.93
CA LYS A 366 -0.64 -46.10 -0.28
C LYS A 366 -1.65 -45.35 -1.16
N MET A 367 -1.27 -44.21 -1.78
CA MET A 367 -1.71 -43.87 -3.13
C MET A 367 -1.01 -42.60 -3.62
N ASP A 368 -0.11 -42.80 -4.58
CA ASP A 368 -0.01 -41.91 -5.74
C ASP A 368 -1.42 -41.77 -6.33
N CYS A 369 -1.93 -40.55 -6.43
CA CYS A 369 -2.90 -40.11 -7.45
C CYS A 369 -3.12 -38.59 -7.29
N LYS A 370 -2.63 -37.78 -8.22
CA LYS A 370 -3.01 -36.35 -8.32
C LYS A 370 -4.52 -36.25 -8.52
N ASN A 371 -5.15 -35.28 -7.86
CA ASN A 371 -6.59 -35.05 -7.94
C ASN A 371 -6.99 -34.66 -9.40
N PRO A 372 -7.89 -35.40 -10.07
CA PRO A 372 -8.34 -35.10 -11.43
C PRO A 372 -8.95 -33.68 -11.58
N LEU A 373 -9.52 -33.14 -10.49
CA LEU A 373 -10.12 -31.82 -10.47
C LEU A 373 -9.09 -30.69 -10.49
N GLU A 374 -7.92 -30.86 -9.86
CA GLU A 374 -6.88 -29.83 -9.80
C GLU A 374 -6.30 -29.53 -11.19
N ASN A 375 -6.15 -30.57 -12.02
CA ASN A 375 -5.71 -30.40 -13.41
C ASN A 375 -6.78 -29.68 -14.25
N LEU A 376 -8.06 -30.01 -14.07
CA LEU A 376 -9.15 -29.33 -14.77
C LEU A 376 -9.26 -27.86 -14.34
N GLU A 377 -9.18 -27.59 -13.04
CA GLU A 377 -9.19 -26.25 -12.46
C GLU A 377 -8.08 -25.38 -13.05
N THR A 378 -6.83 -25.89 -13.04
CA THR A 378 -5.68 -25.16 -13.60
C THR A 378 -5.88 -24.82 -15.10
N ASN A 379 -6.40 -25.76 -15.89
CA ASN A 379 -6.64 -25.53 -17.31
C ASN A 379 -7.79 -24.55 -17.56
N LEU A 380 -8.85 -24.59 -16.75
CA LEU A 380 -9.95 -23.62 -16.80
C LEU A 380 -9.50 -22.22 -16.41
N GLU A 381 -8.69 -22.06 -15.37
CA GLU A 381 -8.13 -20.76 -14.96
C GLU A 381 -7.27 -20.15 -16.06
N MET A 382 -6.36 -20.93 -16.66
CA MET A 382 -5.54 -20.48 -17.78
C MET A 382 -6.40 -20.08 -18.99
N PHE A 383 -7.46 -20.85 -19.28
CA PHE A 383 -8.38 -20.54 -20.36
C PHE A 383 -9.13 -19.21 -20.12
N ILE A 384 -9.68 -19.01 -18.92
CA ILE A 384 -10.38 -17.79 -18.52
C ILE A 384 -9.45 -16.58 -18.59
N GLU A 385 -8.22 -16.69 -18.08
CA GLU A 385 -7.24 -15.60 -18.13
C GLU A 385 -6.84 -15.27 -19.57
N ASN A 386 -6.71 -16.28 -20.45
CA ASN A 386 -6.46 -16.05 -21.87
C ASN A 386 -7.62 -15.30 -22.55
N VAL A 387 -8.88 -15.66 -22.26
CA VAL A 387 -10.07 -14.93 -22.73
C VAL A 387 -10.06 -13.48 -22.23
N ARG A 388 -9.70 -13.25 -20.96
CA ARG A 388 -9.61 -11.90 -20.37
C ARG A 388 -8.56 -11.05 -21.07
N GLN A 389 -7.38 -11.61 -21.34
CA GLN A 389 -6.30 -10.91 -22.05
C GLN A 389 -6.69 -10.55 -23.48
N ILE A 390 -7.40 -11.44 -24.19
CA ILE A 390 -7.96 -11.14 -25.52
C ILE A 390 -8.92 -9.95 -25.43
N ARG A 391 -9.81 -9.91 -24.43
CA ARG A 391 -10.73 -8.78 -24.23
C ARG A 391 -9.98 -7.46 -24.06
N ILE A 392 -8.89 -7.45 -23.29
CA ILE A 392 -8.05 -6.26 -23.09
C ILE A 392 -7.42 -5.83 -24.42
N ILE A 393 -6.78 -6.76 -25.14
CA ILE A 393 -6.12 -6.50 -26.43
C ILE A 393 -7.13 -5.98 -27.48
N VAL A 394 -8.33 -6.55 -27.53
CA VAL A 394 -9.39 -6.13 -28.46
C VAL A 394 -9.98 -4.77 -28.06
N SER A 395 -10.08 -4.47 -26.76
CA SER A 395 -10.64 -3.20 -26.27
C SER A 395 -9.78 -1.98 -26.58
N ASP A 396 -8.47 -2.17 -26.76
CA ASP A 396 -7.51 -1.14 -27.14
C ASP A 396 -6.62 -1.63 -28.29
N PHE A 397 -7.27 -2.11 -29.36
CA PHE A 397 -6.56 -2.76 -30.46
C PHE A 397 -5.70 -1.77 -31.26
N GLN A 398 -4.41 -2.07 -31.34
CA GLN A 398 -3.45 -1.42 -32.24
C GLN A 398 -2.93 -2.41 -33.27
N ALA A 399 -2.58 -1.93 -34.48
CA ALA A 399 -2.09 -2.78 -35.57
C ALA A 399 -0.86 -3.64 -35.18
N GLN A 400 -0.01 -3.13 -34.29
CA GLN A 400 1.16 -3.84 -33.75
C GLN A 400 0.78 -5.04 -32.85
N GLY A 401 -0.44 -5.06 -32.30
CA GLY A 401 -0.98 -6.12 -31.45
C GLY A 401 -1.59 -7.31 -32.21
N GLN A 402 -1.70 -7.26 -33.54
CA GLN A 402 -2.33 -8.32 -34.35
C GLN A 402 -1.68 -9.70 -34.16
N ASN A 403 -0.35 -9.75 -34.09
CA ASN A 403 0.37 -11.01 -33.90
C ASN A 403 0.11 -11.62 -32.51
N VAL A 404 0.05 -10.79 -31.48
CA VAL A 404 -0.26 -11.22 -30.10
C VAL A 404 -1.70 -11.69 -30.01
N LEU A 405 -2.64 -10.97 -30.64
CA LEU A 405 -4.05 -11.38 -30.70
C LEU A 405 -4.21 -12.75 -31.40
N ASN A 406 -3.53 -12.96 -32.53
CA ASN A 406 -3.55 -14.23 -33.25
C ASN A 406 -3.00 -15.39 -32.39
N GLN A 407 -1.89 -15.17 -31.68
CA GLN A 407 -1.32 -16.17 -30.76
C GLN A 407 -2.29 -16.50 -29.61
N LYS A 408 -2.97 -15.49 -29.06
CA LYS A 408 -3.95 -15.69 -27.97
C LYS A 408 -5.20 -16.43 -28.44
N ILE A 409 -5.69 -16.12 -29.64
CA ILE A 409 -6.80 -16.84 -30.29
C ILE A 409 -6.42 -18.31 -30.54
N GLN A 410 -5.21 -18.58 -31.03
CA GLN A 410 -4.72 -19.97 -31.16
C GLN A 410 -4.64 -20.65 -29.78
N GLY A 411 -4.22 -19.93 -28.75
CA GLY A 411 -4.25 -20.40 -27.36
C GLY A 411 -5.65 -20.75 -26.83
N LEU A 412 -6.73 -20.11 -27.32
CA LEU A 412 -8.10 -20.51 -26.97
C LEU A 412 -8.44 -21.89 -27.54
N VAL A 413 -8.05 -22.15 -28.79
CA VAL A 413 -8.30 -23.44 -29.45
C VAL A 413 -7.56 -24.55 -28.70
N THR A 414 -6.29 -24.34 -28.38
CA THR A 414 -5.50 -25.30 -27.60
C THR A 414 -6.06 -25.49 -26.20
N GLY A 415 -6.46 -24.41 -25.51
CA GLY A 415 -7.06 -24.48 -24.18
C GLY A 415 -8.36 -25.29 -24.16
N LEU A 416 -9.23 -25.09 -25.16
CA LEU A 416 -10.46 -25.89 -25.30
C LEU A 416 -10.17 -27.37 -25.55
N GLN A 417 -9.15 -27.68 -26.36
CA GLN A 417 -8.74 -29.06 -26.63
C GLN A 417 -8.18 -29.75 -25.37
N GLU A 418 -7.39 -29.04 -24.56
CA GLU A 418 -6.88 -29.59 -23.29
C GLU A 418 -8.01 -29.79 -22.27
N ILE A 419 -8.96 -28.87 -22.17
CA ILE A 419 -10.15 -29.04 -21.31
C ILE A 419 -10.99 -30.25 -21.77
N ASP A 420 -11.19 -30.43 -23.08
CA ASP A 420 -11.96 -31.57 -23.60
C ASP A 420 -11.26 -32.92 -23.34
N LYS A 421 -9.93 -32.98 -23.41
CA LYS A 421 -9.16 -34.19 -23.04
C LYS A 421 -9.34 -34.59 -21.57
N LEU A 422 -9.56 -33.62 -20.68
CA LEU A 422 -9.76 -33.86 -19.25
C LEU A 422 -11.19 -34.30 -18.91
N LYS A 423 -12.13 -34.19 -19.84
CA LYS A 423 -13.55 -34.55 -19.64
C LYS A 423 -13.73 -35.97 -19.11
N SER A 424 -12.96 -36.94 -19.61
CA SER A 424 -13.05 -38.35 -19.18
C SER A 424 -12.57 -38.58 -17.74
N GLN A 425 -11.72 -37.69 -17.21
CA GLN A 425 -11.15 -37.80 -15.87
C GLN A 425 -12.09 -37.29 -14.77
N VAL A 426 -13.16 -36.56 -15.15
CA VAL A 426 -14.06 -35.86 -14.21
C VAL A 426 -15.49 -36.43 -14.23
N GLN A 427 -15.76 -37.47 -15.03
CA GLN A 427 -17.11 -38.06 -15.18
C GLN A 427 -17.69 -38.68 -13.90
N ASN A 428 -16.86 -39.05 -12.92
CA ASN A 428 -17.28 -39.74 -11.70
C ASN A 428 -16.94 -38.95 -10.43
N VAL A 429 -16.99 -37.62 -10.48
CA VAL A 429 -16.84 -36.79 -9.28
C VAL A 429 -18.15 -36.75 -8.52
N HIS A 430 -18.13 -37.27 -7.28
CA HIS A 430 -19.27 -37.19 -6.39
C HIS A 430 -19.32 -35.78 -5.77
N VAL A 431 -20.30 -34.99 -6.17
CA VAL A 431 -20.53 -33.64 -5.61
C VAL A 431 -21.49 -33.77 -4.43
N PRO A 432 -21.08 -33.41 -3.20
CA PRO A 432 -21.94 -33.46 -2.03
C PRO A 432 -23.19 -32.58 -2.21
N PHE A 433 -24.34 -33.00 -1.68
CA PHE A 433 -25.60 -32.26 -1.81
C PHE A 433 -25.52 -30.85 -1.21
N GLU A 434 -24.67 -30.66 -0.20
CA GLU A 434 -24.42 -29.39 0.47
C GLU A 434 -23.83 -28.33 -0.48
N VAL A 435 -23.11 -28.75 -1.52
CA VAL A 435 -22.57 -27.84 -2.55
C VAL A 435 -23.69 -27.32 -3.46
N PHE A 436 -24.70 -28.15 -3.75
CA PHE A 436 -25.88 -27.72 -4.49
C PHE A 436 -26.72 -26.76 -3.66
N ASP A 437 -26.92 -27.04 -2.37
CA ASP A 437 -27.57 -26.11 -1.44
C ASP A 437 -26.84 -24.76 -1.36
N TYR A 438 -25.50 -24.78 -1.44
CA TYR A 438 -24.67 -23.57 -1.46
C TYR A 438 -24.86 -22.73 -2.74
N ILE A 439 -24.96 -23.40 -3.89
CA ILE A 439 -25.21 -22.77 -5.20
C ILE A 439 -26.63 -22.21 -5.28
N ASP A 440 -27.62 -22.98 -4.81
CA ASP A 440 -29.04 -22.60 -4.83
C ASP A 440 -29.35 -21.43 -3.87
N GLN A 441 -28.53 -21.26 -2.82
CA GLN A 441 -28.54 -20.07 -1.96
C GLN A 441 -27.85 -18.84 -2.58
N GLY A 442 -27.39 -18.92 -3.83
CA GLY A 442 -26.74 -17.80 -4.53
C GLY A 442 -25.33 -17.46 -4.04
N LYS A 443 -24.73 -18.32 -3.21
CA LYS A 443 -23.36 -18.15 -2.68
C LYS A 443 -22.35 -18.75 -3.66
N ASN A 444 -22.31 -18.22 -4.88
CA ASN A 444 -21.36 -18.68 -5.90
C ASN A 444 -19.92 -18.30 -5.49
N PRO A 445 -18.94 -19.24 -5.49
CA PRO A 445 -17.55 -18.95 -5.16
C PRO A 445 -16.83 -17.99 -6.14
N GLN A 446 -17.42 -17.68 -7.30
CA GLN A 446 -16.90 -16.68 -8.24
C GLN A 446 -17.70 -15.37 -8.21
N LEU A 447 -17.65 -14.66 -7.07
CA LEU A 447 -18.19 -13.31 -6.91
C LEU A 447 -17.71 -12.34 -8.02
N TYR A 448 -16.48 -12.56 -8.52
CA TYR A 448 -15.84 -11.71 -9.53
C TYR A 448 -16.48 -11.78 -10.92
N THR A 449 -17.05 -12.92 -11.33
CA THR A 449 -17.63 -13.06 -12.67
C THR A 449 -18.93 -12.28 -12.79
N LYS A 450 -19.79 -12.38 -11.76
CA LYS A 450 -21.03 -11.60 -11.68
C LYS A 450 -20.74 -10.11 -11.57
N ASP A 451 -19.83 -9.72 -10.68
CA ASP A 451 -19.42 -8.32 -10.51
C ASP A 451 -18.81 -7.73 -11.80
N CYS A 452 -17.99 -8.49 -12.53
CA CYS A 452 -17.47 -8.06 -13.84
C CYS A 452 -18.55 -7.90 -14.90
N ILE A 453 -19.55 -8.79 -14.94
CA ILE A 453 -20.68 -8.69 -15.87
C ILE A 453 -21.56 -7.49 -15.50
N ASP A 454 -21.85 -7.28 -14.21
CA ASP A 454 -22.67 -6.17 -13.73
C ASP A 454 -21.95 -4.83 -13.96
N LYS A 455 -20.65 -4.73 -13.67
CA LYS A 455 -19.83 -3.53 -13.98
C LYS A 455 -19.75 -3.27 -15.48
N ALA A 456 -19.57 -4.30 -16.30
CA ALA A 456 -19.55 -4.15 -17.76
C ALA A 456 -20.91 -3.71 -18.31
N ARG A 457 -22.02 -4.27 -17.78
CA ARG A 457 -23.38 -3.88 -18.14
C ARG A 457 -23.63 -2.41 -17.77
N ASN A 458 -23.33 -2.02 -16.54
CA ASN A 458 -23.50 -0.65 -16.07
C ASN A 458 -22.67 0.34 -16.90
N LYS A 459 -21.43 -0.02 -17.26
CA LYS A 459 -20.59 0.82 -18.11
C LYS A 459 -21.13 0.94 -19.54
N ASN A 460 -21.63 -0.17 -20.10
CA ASN A 460 -22.26 -0.16 -21.42
C ASN A 460 -23.53 0.70 -21.45
N GLU A 461 -24.34 0.67 -20.39
CA GLU A 461 -25.52 1.52 -20.24
C GLU A 461 -25.14 3.01 -20.11
N GLU A 462 -24.11 3.33 -19.33
CA GLU A 462 -23.58 4.70 -19.21
C GLU A 462 -23.07 5.22 -20.57
N VAL A 463 -22.32 4.40 -21.31
CA VAL A 463 -21.79 4.74 -22.64
C VAL A 463 -22.94 4.91 -23.64
N LYS A 464 -23.96 4.03 -23.61
CA LYS A 464 -25.15 4.18 -24.44
C LYS A 464 -25.89 5.47 -24.15
N GLY A 465 -26.06 5.82 -22.86
CA GLY A 465 -26.65 7.09 -22.43
C GLY A 465 -25.88 8.30 -22.96
N LYS A 466 -24.55 8.27 -22.90
CA LYS A 466 -23.68 9.32 -23.47
C LYS A 466 -23.85 9.43 -25.00
N ILE A 467 -23.83 8.30 -25.71
CA ILE A 467 -24.03 8.27 -27.17
C ILE A 467 -25.39 8.87 -27.55
N ASP A 468 -26.46 8.50 -26.84
CA ASP A 468 -27.79 9.02 -27.10
C ASP A 468 -27.91 10.53 -26.78
N ALA A 469 -27.26 10.99 -25.71
CA ALA A 469 -27.17 12.42 -25.39
C ALA A 469 -26.42 13.20 -26.47
N TYR A 470 -25.26 12.71 -26.93
CA TYR A 470 -24.51 13.31 -28.02
C TYR A 470 -25.29 13.33 -29.34
N ARG A 471 -26.03 12.25 -29.65
CA ARG A 471 -26.89 12.17 -30.83
C ARG A 471 -28.00 13.23 -30.79
N LYS A 472 -28.68 13.39 -29.64
CA LYS A 472 -29.69 14.43 -29.42
C LYS A 472 -29.11 15.83 -29.52
N PHE A 473 -27.96 16.06 -28.88
CA PHE A 473 -27.27 17.35 -28.93
C PHE A 473 -26.88 17.72 -30.37
N LYS A 474 -26.29 16.78 -31.12
CA LYS A 474 -25.97 16.97 -32.54
C LYS A 474 -27.20 17.31 -33.36
N ALA A 475 -28.31 16.59 -33.18
CA ALA A 475 -29.56 16.86 -33.90
C ALA A 475 -30.11 18.26 -33.62
N ASN A 476 -30.14 18.67 -32.35
CA ASN A 476 -30.59 20.00 -31.95
C ASN A 476 -29.66 21.11 -32.47
N MET A 477 -28.34 20.89 -32.41
CA MET A 477 -27.37 21.83 -32.94
C MET A 477 -27.52 22.00 -34.45
N LEU A 478 -27.73 20.90 -35.19
CA LEU A 478 -27.97 20.97 -36.64
C LEU A 478 -29.25 21.75 -36.98
N LEU A 479 -30.31 21.61 -36.19
CA LEU A 479 -31.55 22.39 -36.37
C LEU A 479 -31.31 23.88 -36.15
N GLU A 480 -30.62 24.26 -35.08
CA GLU A 480 -30.33 25.67 -34.78
C GLU A 480 -29.33 26.29 -35.76
N LEU A 481 -28.32 25.53 -36.19
CA LEU A 481 -27.40 25.96 -37.25
C LEU A 481 -28.12 26.13 -38.58
N GLN A 482 -29.07 25.28 -38.94
CA GLN A 482 -29.87 25.44 -40.17
C GLN A 482 -30.72 26.72 -40.14
N LYS A 483 -31.30 27.07 -38.99
CA LYS A 483 -32.08 28.31 -38.83
C LYS A 483 -31.20 29.55 -38.92
N THR A 484 -30.03 29.51 -38.30
CA THR A 484 -29.15 30.68 -38.14
C THR A 484 -28.24 30.90 -39.36
N PHE A 485 -27.77 29.81 -39.99
CA PHE A 485 -26.78 29.82 -41.07
C PHE A 485 -27.19 28.90 -42.23
N PRO A 486 -28.30 29.19 -42.93
CA PRO A 486 -28.86 28.26 -43.93
C PRO A 486 -27.94 28.04 -45.13
N ASN A 487 -27.19 29.05 -45.56
CA ASN A 487 -26.32 28.96 -46.74
C ASN A 487 -25.08 28.09 -46.49
N GLU A 488 -24.47 28.25 -45.31
CA GLU A 488 -23.33 27.47 -44.84
C GLU A 488 -23.72 26.01 -44.61
N MET A 489 -24.91 25.77 -44.05
CA MET A 489 -25.44 24.42 -43.86
C MET A 489 -25.74 23.71 -45.19
N ASN A 490 -26.21 24.42 -46.21
CA ASN A 490 -26.38 23.85 -47.55
C ASN A 490 -25.03 23.45 -48.18
N LYS A 491 -24.00 24.29 -48.03
CA LYS A 491 -22.63 23.93 -48.45
C LYS A 491 -22.09 22.72 -47.68
N TYR A 492 -22.33 22.66 -46.37
CA TYR A 492 -21.93 21.54 -45.52
C TYR A 492 -22.59 20.22 -45.97
N ARG A 493 -23.90 20.23 -46.29
CA ARG A 493 -24.61 19.05 -46.81
C ARG A 493 -24.08 18.60 -48.17
N ALA A 494 -23.83 19.54 -49.08
CA ALA A 494 -23.26 19.25 -50.40
C ALA A 494 -21.87 18.60 -50.31
N ILE A 495 -21.03 19.02 -49.35
CA ILE A 495 -19.70 18.41 -49.11
C ILE A 495 -19.83 17.00 -48.51
N ARG A 496 -20.83 16.78 -47.65
CA ARG A 496 -21.02 15.50 -46.96
C ARG A 496 -21.69 14.43 -47.82
N GLY A 497 -22.27 14.82 -48.96
CA GLY A 497 -23.02 13.93 -49.84
C GLY A 497 -24.37 13.51 -49.27
N ASP A 498 -24.96 14.32 -48.37
CA ASP A 498 -26.25 14.06 -47.73
C ASP A 498 -27.44 14.59 -48.60
N GLU A 499 -27.28 14.70 -49.93
CA GLU A 499 -28.36 15.07 -50.89
C GLU A 499 -29.22 13.87 -51.32
#